data_AF-A0A957FPH5-F1
#
_entry.id   AF-A0A957FPH5-F1
#
_cell.length_a   1.000
_cell.length_b   1.000
_cell.length_c   1.000
_cell.angle_alpha   90.00
_cell.angle_beta   90.00
_cell.angle_gamma   90.00
#
_symmetry.space_group_name_H-M   'P 1'
#
loop_
_entity.id
_entity.type
_entity.pdbx_description
1 polymer ?
#
loop_
_entity_poly.entity_id
_entity_poly.type
_entity_poly.pdbx_seq_one_letter_code
_entity_poly.pdbx_strand_id
1 'polypeptide(L)'
;MTTLTLSDKTTNRPLPTPPGEPILGHMRSFRGDILGFLRQLVQEYDELVHLKLAHVDVCLLFDADLVREVFVKRASEFTKGDLNINVMKKGFGNGLVISTGEFHRKQRKLMQPVFHHSRIQSYAPMITTYTGRVLDDWQTGTPLDLHEEMMKLTMYIAGKALFDADMESLADEAHTVASAIASNQVWLEKEFWLGFPVPAWLPTKGNRTVKRNIRTLHEVLQPIIDAHRAQPSQHKDLLTLLMDASDPET
;
A
#
# COMPACT_ATOMS: atom_id res chain seq x y z
N MET A 1 -11.23 25.24 25.41
CA MET A 1 -9.96 24.80 24.83
C MET A 1 -9.13 24.21 25.95
N THR A 2 -9.20 22.89 26.12
CA THR A 2 -8.41 22.17 27.13
C THR A 2 -7.55 21.19 26.36
N THR A 3 -6.38 21.65 25.93
CA THR A 3 -5.37 20.82 25.28
C THR A 3 -4.97 19.71 26.25
N LEU A 4 -5.31 18.46 25.92
CA LEU A 4 -4.84 17.30 26.68
C LEU A 4 -3.34 17.12 26.45
N THR A 5 -2.52 17.80 27.26
CA THR A 5 -1.12 17.42 27.43
C THR A 5 -1.08 16.04 28.09
N LEU A 6 -0.62 15.03 27.36
CA LEU A 6 -0.40 13.64 27.81
C LEU A 6 0.69 13.49 28.90
N SER A 7 0.86 14.50 29.76
CA SER A 7 1.84 14.51 30.84
C SER A 7 1.29 14.01 32.18
N ASP A 8 0.02 13.60 32.26
CA ASP A 8 -0.53 13.06 33.50
C ASP A 8 -0.77 11.55 33.37
N LYS A 9 0.24 10.78 33.79
CA LYS A 9 0.11 9.35 34.04
C LYS A 9 -0.84 9.16 35.24
N THR A 10 -2.17 9.28 35.06
CA THR A 10 -3.26 8.67 35.88
C THR A 10 -4.65 9.31 35.72
N THR A 11 -5.04 9.84 34.55
CA THR A 11 -6.49 10.01 34.29
C THR A 11 -7.06 8.77 33.62
N ASN A 12 -7.62 7.84 34.40
CA ASN A 12 -8.36 6.67 33.93
C ASN A 12 -9.74 7.06 33.36
N ARG A 13 -9.77 8.13 32.53
CA ARG A 13 -11.00 8.61 31.91
C ARG A 13 -11.28 7.70 30.71
N PRO A 14 -12.49 7.10 30.62
CA PRO A 14 -12.83 6.29 29.47
C PRO A 14 -12.74 7.16 28.20
N LEU A 15 -12.15 6.60 27.15
CA LEU A 15 -12.06 7.28 25.86
C LEU A 15 -13.49 7.56 25.34
N PRO A 16 -13.75 8.75 24.77
CA PRO A 16 -15.03 9.04 24.13
C PRO A 16 -15.39 7.92 23.15
N THR A 17 -16.55 7.30 23.33
CA THR A 17 -17.02 6.17 22.52
C THR A 17 -18.48 6.44 22.13
N PRO A 18 -18.82 6.45 20.83
CA PRO A 18 -20.20 6.61 20.39
C PRO A 18 -21.04 5.39 20.75
N PRO A 19 -22.37 5.52 20.76
CA PRO A 19 -23.25 4.37 20.90
C PRO A 19 -23.01 3.35 19.77
N GLY A 20 -22.75 2.10 20.12
CA GLY A 20 -22.50 1.01 19.18
C GLY A 20 -23.51 -0.14 19.34
N GLU A 21 -23.63 -0.97 18.30
CA GLU A 21 -24.48 -2.16 18.34
C GLU A 21 -23.91 -3.24 19.28
N PRO A 22 -24.75 -4.09 19.90
CA PRO A 22 -24.27 -5.27 20.63
C PRO A 22 -23.40 -6.17 19.73
N ILE A 23 -22.30 -6.68 20.28
CA ILE A 23 -21.34 -7.61 19.63
C ILE A 23 -20.52 -6.98 18.49
N LEU A 24 -21.16 -6.35 17.50
CA LEU A 24 -20.49 -5.78 16.33
C LEU A 24 -19.94 -4.36 16.56
N GLY A 25 -20.39 -3.66 17.60
CA GLY A 25 -20.01 -2.29 17.88
C GLY A 25 -20.36 -1.37 16.72
N HIS A 26 -19.35 -0.80 16.08
CA HIS A 26 -19.47 0.19 15.00
C HIS A 26 -19.20 -0.43 13.62
N MET A 27 -18.99 -1.75 13.51
CA MET A 27 -18.58 -2.42 12.27
C MET A 27 -19.56 -2.18 11.11
N ARG A 28 -20.87 -2.16 11.36
CA ARG A 28 -21.87 -1.95 10.31
C ARG A 28 -21.84 -0.52 9.76
N SER A 29 -21.86 0.48 10.64
CA SER A 29 -21.75 1.89 10.25
C SER A 29 -20.43 2.17 9.53
N PHE A 30 -19.33 1.63 10.06
CA PHE A 30 -18.00 1.78 9.51
C PHE A 30 -17.85 1.13 8.11
N ARG A 31 -18.52 0.01 7.85
CA ARG A 31 -18.46 -0.68 6.55
C ARG A 31 -19.46 -0.15 5.52
N GLY A 32 -20.64 0.29 5.95
CA GLY A 32 -21.73 0.71 5.06
C GLY A 32 -21.51 2.09 4.43
N ASP A 33 -21.10 3.07 5.23
CA ASP A 33 -20.79 4.43 4.79
C ASP A 33 -19.61 4.96 5.63
N ILE A 34 -18.40 4.49 5.31
CA ILE A 34 -17.20 4.84 6.06
C ILE A 34 -16.98 6.36 6.08
N LEU A 35 -17.19 7.05 4.96
CA LEU A 35 -16.94 8.48 4.84
C LEU A 35 -17.98 9.30 5.60
N GLY A 36 -19.27 8.96 5.46
CA GLY A 36 -20.32 9.60 6.23
C GLY A 36 -20.17 9.38 7.72
N PHE A 37 -19.81 8.16 8.14
CA PHE A 37 -19.54 7.84 9.53
C PHE A 37 -18.33 8.59 10.09
N LEU A 38 -17.19 8.60 9.39
CA LEU A 38 -16.02 9.38 9.80
C LEU A 38 -16.32 10.88 9.89
N ARG A 39 -17.11 11.42 8.94
CA ARG A 39 -17.53 12.82 8.98
C ARG A 39 -18.39 13.13 10.20
N GLN A 40 -19.32 12.25 10.56
CA GLN A 40 -20.13 12.40 11.76
C GLN A 40 -19.25 12.39 13.02
N LEU A 41 -18.28 11.47 13.11
CA LEU A 41 -17.38 11.39 14.25
C LEU A 41 -16.53 12.67 14.42
N VAL A 42 -16.01 13.23 13.32
CA VAL A 42 -15.26 14.50 13.37
C VAL A 42 -16.14 15.69 13.79
N GLN A 43 -17.45 15.63 13.53
CA GLN A 43 -18.38 16.69 13.94
C GLN A 43 -18.80 16.59 15.41
N GLU A 44 -18.82 15.38 15.97
CA GLU A 44 -19.30 15.10 17.33
C GLU A 44 -18.17 14.99 18.37
N TYR A 45 -16.94 14.71 17.92
CA TYR A 45 -15.78 14.47 18.79
C TYR A 45 -14.59 15.33 18.38
N ASP A 46 -13.96 15.98 19.36
CA ASP A 46 -12.91 16.99 19.11
C ASP A 46 -11.53 16.36 18.84
N GLU A 47 -11.04 15.50 19.74
CA GLU A 47 -9.62 15.09 19.73
C GLU A 47 -9.41 13.66 19.23
N LEU A 48 -10.14 12.72 19.80
CA LEU A 48 -10.08 11.30 19.49
C LEU A 48 -11.40 10.62 19.80
N VAL A 49 -11.62 9.47 19.19
CA VAL A 49 -12.74 8.60 19.47
C VAL A 49 -12.31 7.15 19.47
N HIS A 50 -12.81 6.41 20.46
CA HIS A 50 -12.65 4.98 20.54
C HIS A 50 -13.83 4.28 19.86
N LEU A 51 -13.54 3.35 18.97
CA LEU A 51 -14.49 2.53 18.24
C LEU A 51 -14.20 1.06 18.49
N LYS A 52 -15.24 0.32 18.81
CA LYS A 52 -15.22 -1.14 18.77
C LYS A 52 -15.67 -1.65 17.40
N LEU A 53 -14.78 -2.30 16.64
CA LEU A 53 -15.09 -2.99 15.39
C LEU A 53 -15.13 -4.51 15.65
N ALA A 54 -16.30 -5.01 16.03
CA ALA A 54 -16.48 -6.36 16.57
C ALA A 54 -15.56 -6.65 17.78
N HIS A 55 -14.47 -7.40 17.58
CA HIS A 55 -13.51 -7.75 18.63
C HIS A 55 -12.22 -6.91 18.58
N VAL A 56 -12.14 -5.94 17.68
CA VAL A 56 -10.99 -5.06 17.50
C VAL A 56 -11.31 -3.67 18.05
N ASP A 57 -10.50 -3.19 18.97
CA ASP A 57 -10.56 -1.81 19.46
C ASP A 57 -9.73 -0.89 18.55
N VAL A 58 -10.33 0.22 18.13
CA VAL A 58 -9.74 1.19 17.21
C VAL A 58 -9.83 2.57 17.85
N CYS A 59 -8.71 3.28 17.93
CA CYS A 59 -8.69 4.68 18.34
C CYS A 59 -8.45 5.54 17.10
N LEU A 60 -9.41 6.39 16.76
CA LEU A 60 -9.27 7.38 15.69
C LEU A 60 -8.83 8.71 16.31
N LEU A 61 -7.84 9.35 15.70
CA LEU A 61 -7.28 10.62 16.14
C LEU A 61 -7.67 11.70 15.12
N PHE A 62 -8.25 12.80 15.59
CA PHE A 62 -8.66 13.94 14.77
C PHE A 62 -7.81 15.18 15.07
N ASP A 63 -7.26 15.27 16.28
CA ASP A 63 -6.37 16.36 16.68
C ASP A 63 -4.96 16.22 16.07
N ALA A 64 -4.44 17.32 15.54
CA ALA A 64 -3.15 17.36 14.85
C ALA A 64 -1.96 17.15 15.81
N ASP A 65 -2.05 17.60 17.06
CA ASP A 65 -0.99 17.41 18.05
C ASP A 65 -0.92 15.95 18.50
N LEU A 66 -2.07 15.28 18.67
CA LEU A 66 -2.14 13.84 18.92
C LEU A 66 -1.62 13.01 17.75
N VAL A 67 -1.99 13.37 16.52
CA VAL A 67 -1.44 12.73 15.31
C VAL A 67 0.08 12.91 15.27
N ARG A 68 0.60 14.11 15.54
CA ARG A 68 2.05 14.35 15.61
C ARG A 68 2.72 13.57 16.74
N GLU A 69 2.06 13.44 17.88
CA GLU A 69 2.55 12.65 19.01
C GLU A 69 2.77 11.18 18.59
N VAL A 70 1.76 10.57 17.97
CA VAL A 70 1.79 9.16 17.54
C VAL A 70 2.73 8.93 16.36
N PHE A 71 2.67 9.75 15.31
CA PHE A 71 3.39 9.51 14.07
C PHE A 71 4.83 10.06 14.06
N VAL A 72 5.18 10.97 14.96
CA VAL A 72 6.50 11.62 14.96
C VAL A 72 7.22 11.44 16.29
N LYS A 73 6.68 11.96 17.38
CA LYS A 73 7.40 12.01 18.67
C LYS A 73 7.57 10.62 19.30
N ARG A 74 6.55 9.77 19.20
CA ARG A 74 6.50 8.44 19.80
C ARG A 74 6.35 7.33 18.76
N ALA A 75 6.78 7.58 17.51
CA ALA A 75 6.61 6.65 16.40
C ALA A 75 7.20 5.26 16.66
N SER A 76 8.25 5.14 17.48
CA SER A 76 8.84 3.86 17.87
C SER A 76 7.99 3.03 18.82
N GLU A 77 7.01 3.65 19.49
CA GLU A 77 6.11 2.98 20.44
C GLU A 77 4.85 2.42 19.76
N PHE A 78 4.59 2.82 18.51
CA PHE A 78 3.45 2.36 17.73
C PHE A 78 3.91 1.51 16.54
N THR A 79 3.26 0.38 16.34
CA THR A 79 3.49 -0.49 15.18
C THR A 79 2.24 -0.56 14.31
N LYS A 80 2.42 -0.99 13.05
CA LYS A 80 1.30 -1.30 12.18
C LYS A 80 0.51 -2.46 12.81
N GLY A 81 -0.82 -2.33 12.88
CA GLY A 81 -1.66 -3.34 13.55
C GLY A 81 -1.60 -4.73 12.90
N ASP A 82 -1.60 -5.77 13.74
CA ASP A 82 -1.38 -7.17 13.33
C ASP A 82 -2.43 -7.70 12.33
N LEU A 83 -3.69 -7.27 12.46
CA LEU A 83 -4.76 -7.68 11.54
C LEU A 83 -4.47 -7.21 10.11
N ASN A 84 -4.05 -5.95 9.95
CA ASN A 84 -3.64 -5.39 8.66
C ASN A 84 -2.41 -6.10 8.12
N ILE A 85 -1.40 -6.35 8.97
CA ILE A 85 -0.18 -7.03 8.57
C ILE A 85 -0.47 -8.44 8.08
N ASN A 86 -1.23 -9.26 8.82
CA ASN A 86 -1.41 -10.68 8.51
C ASN A 86 -2.20 -10.92 7.22
N VAL A 87 -3.20 -10.09 6.95
CA VAL A 87 -3.94 -10.14 5.68
C VAL A 87 -3.02 -9.72 4.55
N MET A 88 -2.36 -8.57 4.67
CA MET A 88 -1.54 -8.00 3.61
C MET A 88 -0.25 -8.81 3.33
N LYS A 89 0.31 -9.50 4.33
CA LYS A 89 1.44 -10.45 4.19
C LYS A 89 1.18 -11.52 3.14
N LYS A 90 -0.08 -11.92 2.93
CA LYS A 90 -0.41 -12.94 1.93
C LYS A 90 -0.14 -12.48 0.51
N GLY A 91 -0.41 -11.20 0.22
CA GLY A 91 -0.22 -10.61 -1.11
C GLY A 91 1.18 -10.05 -1.31
N PHE A 92 1.73 -9.40 -0.29
CA PHE A 92 2.97 -8.61 -0.39
C PHE A 92 4.18 -9.26 0.29
N GLY A 93 4.02 -10.43 0.92
CA GLY A 93 5.07 -11.08 1.69
C GLY A 93 5.60 -10.18 2.81
N ASN A 94 6.91 -10.22 3.03
CA ASN A 94 7.62 -9.31 3.92
C ASN A 94 8.09 -8.03 3.20
N GLY A 95 7.34 -7.54 2.21
CA GLY A 95 7.69 -6.32 1.48
C GLY A 95 7.65 -5.06 2.37
N LEU A 96 8.28 -3.98 1.89
CA LEU A 96 8.45 -2.73 2.65
C LEU A 96 7.15 -2.15 3.22
N VAL A 97 6.04 -2.28 2.50
CA VAL A 97 4.70 -1.85 2.93
C VAL A 97 4.26 -2.54 4.23
N ILE A 98 4.73 -3.76 4.46
CA ILE A 98 4.30 -4.62 5.57
C ILE A 98 5.31 -4.64 6.70
N SER A 99 6.59 -4.50 6.37
CA SER A 99 7.68 -4.48 7.35
C SER A 99 7.50 -3.37 8.40
N THR A 100 8.02 -3.64 9.61
CA THR A 100 8.12 -2.69 10.73
C THR A 100 9.52 -2.76 11.35
N GLY A 101 9.84 -1.81 12.24
CA GLY A 101 11.09 -1.79 13.01
C GLY A 101 12.37 -1.75 12.16
N GLU A 102 13.41 -2.43 12.64
CA GLU A 102 14.73 -2.44 12.00
C GLU A 102 14.72 -3.05 10.60
N PHE A 103 13.93 -4.11 10.38
CA PHE A 103 13.82 -4.71 9.04
C PHE A 103 13.26 -3.72 8.02
N HIS A 104 12.20 -2.98 8.38
CA HIS A 104 11.69 -1.90 7.54
C HIS A 104 12.72 -0.79 7.33
N ARG A 105 13.44 -0.39 8.38
CA ARG A 105 14.45 0.67 8.32
C ARG A 105 15.57 0.31 7.33
N LYS A 106 16.07 -0.92 7.40
CA LYS A 106 17.10 -1.45 6.49
C LYS A 106 16.61 -1.45 5.04
N GLN A 107 15.46 -2.07 4.77
CA GLN A 107 14.87 -2.12 3.43
C GLN A 107 14.63 -0.72 2.86
N ARG A 108 14.12 0.23 3.67
CA ARG A 108 13.90 1.62 3.25
C ARG A 108 15.22 2.33 2.91
N LYS A 109 16.28 2.12 3.71
CA LYS A 109 17.60 2.73 3.47
C LYS A 109 18.19 2.26 2.15
N LEU A 110 18.05 0.98 1.81
CA LEU A 110 18.51 0.42 0.53
C LEU A 110 17.73 1.00 -0.66
N MET A 111 16.42 1.25 -0.52
CA MET A 111 15.58 1.82 -1.59
C MET A 111 15.71 3.34 -1.76
N GLN A 112 16.10 4.08 -0.72
CA GLN A 112 16.09 5.55 -0.72
C GLN A 112 16.88 6.21 -1.88
N PRO A 113 18.07 5.74 -2.30
CA PRO A 113 18.87 6.39 -3.35
C PRO A 113 18.15 6.54 -4.69
N VAL A 114 17.18 5.66 -4.96
CA VAL A 114 16.39 5.64 -6.20
C VAL A 114 15.43 6.81 -6.25
N PHE A 115 14.94 7.23 -5.08
CA PHE A 115 14.03 8.36 -4.93
C PHE A 115 14.79 9.67 -4.69
N HIS A 116 16.09 9.72 -4.98
CA HIS A 116 16.86 10.96 -4.89
C HIS A 116 16.36 11.97 -5.95
N HIS A 117 16.35 13.25 -5.60
CA HIS A 117 15.79 14.31 -6.47
C HIS A 117 16.35 14.30 -7.89
N SER A 118 17.66 14.10 -8.05
CA SER A 118 18.31 14.01 -9.37
C SER A 118 17.81 12.81 -10.20
N ARG A 119 17.48 11.68 -9.57
CA ARG A 119 16.88 10.51 -10.25
C ARG A 119 15.45 10.79 -10.66
N ILE A 120 14.66 11.41 -9.77
CA ILE A 120 13.28 11.81 -10.10
C ILE A 120 13.25 12.74 -11.31
N GLN A 121 14.15 13.73 -11.36
CA GLN A 121 14.27 14.62 -12.52
C GLN A 121 14.63 13.87 -13.81
N SER A 122 15.45 12.82 -13.72
CA SER A 122 15.81 12.00 -14.89
C SER A 122 14.64 11.19 -15.46
N TYR A 123 13.56 10.96 -14.71
CA TYR A 123 12.37 10.26 -15.20
C TYR A 123 11.43 11.15 -16.03
N ALA A 124 11.48 12.47 -15.88
CA ALA A 124 10.56 13.38 -16.56
C ALA A 124 10.52 13.23 -18.10
N PRO A 125 11.66 13.12 -18.81
CA PRO A 125 11.64 12.85 -20.25
C PRO A 125 10.96 11.53 -20.61
N MET A 126 11.25 10.46 -19.86
CA MET A 126 10.62 9.15 -20.08
C MET A 126 9.10 9.21 -19.86
N ILE A 127 8.66 9.80 -18.75
CA ILE A 127 7.23 9.97 -18.44
C ILE A 127 6.52 10.74 -19.56
N THR A 128 7.12 11.82 -20.04
CA THR A 128 6.54 12.64 -21.13
C THR A 128 6.43 11.85 -22.43
N THR A 129 7.47 11.11 -22.81
CA THR A 129 7.44 10.25 -24.01
C THR A 129 6.34 9.20 -23.93
N TYR A 130 6.22 8.51 -22.80
CA TYR A 130 5.20 7.47 -22.61
C TYR A 130 3.78 8.04 -22.56
N THR A 131 3.63 9.23 -21.97
CA THR A 131 2.36 9.97 -21.98
C THR A 131 1.97 10.33 -23.41
N GLY A 132 2.92 10.85 -24.22
CA GLY A 132 2.69 11.17 -25.62
C GLY A 132 2.23 9.94 -26.42
N ARG A 133 2.91 8.80 -26.28
CA ARG A 133 2.53 7.55 -26.94
C ARG A 133 1.12 7.08 -26.60
N VAL A 134 0.71 7.17 -25.33
CA VAL A 134 -0.67 6.81 -24.93
C VAL A 134 -1.68 7.80 -25.53
N LEU A 135 -1.36 9.10 -25.57
CA LEU A 135 -2.22 10.11 -26.18
C LEU A 135 -2.34 9.95 -27.71
N ASP A 136 -1.33 9.41 -28.39
CA ASP A 136 -1.38 9.14 -29.83
C ASP A 136 -2.44 8.08 -30.18
N ASP A 137 -2.77 7.18 -29.24
CA ASP A 137 -3.86 6.19 -29.40
C ASP A 137 -5.25 6.82 -29.20
N TRP A 138 -5.33 8.00 -28.58
CA TRP A 138 -6.61 8.62 -28.21
C TRP A 138 -7.26 9.32 -29.41
N GLN A 139 -8.55 9.07 -29.61
CA GLN A 139 -9.34 9.68 -30.68
C GLN A 139 -10.23 10.78 -30.14
N THR A 140 -10.13 11.97 -30.74
CA THR A 140 -10.96 13.12 -30.34
C THR A 140 -12.44 12.81 -30.53
N GLY A 141 -13.26 13.06 -29.51
CA GLY A 141 -14.71 12.83 -29.55
C GLY A 141 -15.12 11.40 -29.18
N THR A 142 -14.16 10.50 -28.93
CA THR A 142 -14.45 9.13 -28.49
C THR A 142 -14.36 9.03 -26.97
N PRO A 143 -15.43 8.57 -26.28
CA PRO A 143 -15.35 8.26 -24.86
C PRO A 143 -14.35 7.12 -24.60
N LEU A 144 -13.58 7.23 -23.53
CA LEU A 144 -12.67 6.20 -23.06
C LEU A 144 -12.77 6.04 -21.53
N ASP A 145 -12.30 4.91 -21.01
CA ASP A 145 -12.18 4.69 -19.57
C ASP A 145 -10.85 5.28 -19.07
N LEU A 146 -10.93 6.45 -18.42
CA LEU A 146 -9.74 7.13 -17.90
C LEU A 146 -9.03 6.31 -16.81
N HIS A 147 -9.75 5.47 -16.06
CA HIS A 147 -9.13 4.61 -15.05
C HIS A 147 -8.24 3.56 -15.71
N GLU A 148 -8.73 2.88 -16.75
CA GLU A 148 -7.95 1.90 -17.50
C GLU A 148 -6.73 2.54 -18.18
N GLU A 149 -6.91 3.69 -18.83
CA GLU A 149 -5.82 4.41 -19.49
C GLU A 149 -4.73 4.89 -18.50
N MET A 150 -5.13 5.41 -17.33
CA MET A 150 -4.18 5.83 -16.30
C MET A 150 -3.44 4.65 -15.68
N MET A 151 -4.11 3.50 -15.52
CA MET A 151 -3.47 2.26 -15.08
C MET A 151 -2.45 1.77 -16.11
N LYS A 152 -2.81 1.76 -17.40
CA LYS A 152 -1.93 1.40 -18.52
C LYS A 152 -0.68 2.29 -18.55
N LEU A 153 -0.86 3.61 -18.56
CA LEU A 153 0.23 4.59 -18.55
C LEU A 153 1.15 4.40 -17.34
N THR A 154 0.57 4.22 -16.14
CA THR A 154 1.34 4.03 -14.90
C THR A 154 2.16 2.74 -14.95
N MET A 155 1.61 1.65 -15.50
CA MET A 155 2.35 0.40 -15.68
C MET A 155 3.48 0.51 -16.68
N TYR A 156 3.31 1.25 -17.77
CA TYR A 156 4.41 1.46 -18.70
C TYR A 156 5.53 2.32 -18.10
N ILE A 157 5.18 3.40 -17.39
CA ILE A 157 6.15 4.26 -16.69
C ILE A 157 6.89 3.45 -15.62
N ALA A 158 6.15 2.68 -14.80
CA ALA A 158 6.76 1.84 -13.76
C ALA A 158 7.62 0.73 -14.37
N GLY A 159 7.14 0.08 -15.42
CA GLY A 159 7.89 -0.95 -16.14
C GLY A 159 9.22 -0.42 -16.67
N LYS A 160 9.20 0.74 -17.33
CA LYS A 160 10.43 1.36 -17.85
C LYS A 160 11.35 1.88 -16.75
N ALA A 161 10.81 2.54 -15.73
CA ALA A 161 11.63 3.11 -14.66
C ALA A 161 12.25 2.05 -13.75
N LEU A 162 11.53 0.95 -13.50
CA LEU A 162 11.94 -0.06 -12.53
C LEU A 162 12.74 -1.20 -13.17
N PHE A 163 12.44 -1.54 -14.43
CA PHE A 163 12.93 -2.75 -15.10
C PHE A 163 13.53 -2.52 -16.49
N ASP A 164 13.68 -1.25 -16.89
CA ASP A 164 14.10 -0.82 -18.24
C ASP A 164 13.29 -1.46 -19.39
N ALA A 165 12.10 -1.97 -19.07
CA ALA A 165 11.26 -2.71 -20.00
C ALA A 165 10.48 -1.75 -20.90
N ASP A 166 10.51 -2.02 -22.21
CA ASP A 166 9.84 -1.20 -23.20
C ASP A 166 8.34 -1.47 -23.24
N MET A 167 7.58 -0.46 -23.70
CA MET A 167 6.11 -0.48 -23.74
C MET A 167 5.57 -1.69 -24.48
N GLU A 168 6.20 -2.05 -25.58
CA GLU A 168 5.83 -3.14 -26.48
C GLU A 168 6.02 -4.51 -25.80
N SER A 169 7.04 -4.64 -24.95
CA SER A 169 7.31 -5.84 -24.16
C SER A 169 6.44 -5.97 -22.91
N LEU A 170 5.66 -4.94 -22.60
CA LEU A 170 4.78 -4.87 -21.44
C LEU A 170 3.31 -4.73 -21.84
N ALA A 171 2.98 -4.62 -23.13
CA ALA A 171 1.62 -4.32 -23.56
C ALA A 171 0.65 -5.45 -23.16
N ASP A 172 1.07 -6.69 -23.33
CA ASP A 172 0.27 -7.88 -22.99
C ASP A 172 0.33 -8.18 -21.48
N GLU A 173 1.48 -7.90 -20.86
CA GLU A 173 1.75 -8.18 -19.45
C GLU A 173 1.17 -7.13 -18.51
N ALA A 174 1.10 -5.85 -18.92
CA ALA A 174 0.66 -4.75 -18.07
C ALA A 174 -0.79 -4.94 -17.61
N HIS A 175 -1.68 -5.34 -18.52
CA HIS A 175 -3.07 -5.65 -18.17
C HIS A 175 -3.14 -6.87 -17.22
N THR A 176 -2.32 -7.88 -17.48
CA THR A 176 -2.24 -9.10 -16.66
C THR A 176 -1.75 -8.77 -15.23
N VAL A 177 -0.71 -7.95 -15.09
CA VAL A 177 -0.17 -7.50 -13.81
C VAL A 177 -1.16 -6.59 -13.08
N ALA A 178 -1.73 -5.61 -13.77
CA ALA A 178 -2.70 -4.68 -13.18
C ALA A 178 -3.95 -5.42 -12.67
N SER A 179 -4.50 -6.34 -13.46
CA SER A 179 -5.65 -7.15 -13.06
C SER A 179 -5.33 -8.09 -11.89
N ALA A 180 -4.13 -8.67 -11.84
CA ALA A 180 -3.67 -9.48 -10.70
C ALA A 180 -3.58 -8.66 -9.40
N ILE A 181 -3.06 -7.43 -9.48
CA ILE A 181 -2.98 -6.49 -8.35
C ILE A 181 -4.39 -6.09 -7.88
N ALA A 182 -5.25 -5.66 -8.81
CA ALA A 182 -6.63 -5.25 -8.49
C ALA A 182 -7.43 -6.42 -7.86
N SER A 183 -7.28 -7.63 -8.42
CA SER A 183 -7.89 -8.85 -7.88
C SER A 183 -7.39 -9.16 -6.47
N ASN A 184 -6.08 -9.02 -6.21
CA ASN A 184 -5.53 -9.18 -4.85
C ASN A 184 -6.15 -8.18 -3.88
N GLN A 185 -6.26 -6.91 -4.26
CA GLN A 185 -6.85 -5.87 -3.41
C GLN A 185 -8.29 -6.23 -2.99
N VAL A 186 -9.13 -6.67 -3.93
CA VAL A 186 -10.52 -7.08 -3.63
C VAL A 186 -10.58 -8.24 -2.64
N TRP A 187 -9.69 -9.23 -2.77
CA TRP A 187 -9.69 -10.39 -1.87
C TRP A 187 -9.13 -10.06 -0.49
N LEU A 188 -8.07 -9.24 -0.43
CA LEU A 188 -7.50 -8.76 0.83
C LEU A 188 -8.49 -7.88 1.59
N GLU A 189 -9.22 -7.00 0.89
CA GLU A 189 -10.27 -6.18 1.50
C GLU A 189 -11.41 -7.05 2.05
N LYS A 190 -11.90 -8.03 1.28
CA LYS A 190 -12.92 -8.97 1.76
C LYS A 190 -12.49 -9.71 3.02
N GLU A 191 -11.24 -10.14 3.08
CA GLU A 191 -10.69 -10.83 4.24
C GLU A 191 -10.50 -9.88 5.44
N PHE A 192 -10.03 -8.66 5.20
CA PHE A 192 -9.93 -7.63 6.22
C PHE A 192 -11.28 -7.42 6.93
N TRP A 193 -12.37 -7.35 6.15
CA TRP A 193 -13.73 -7.21 6.69
C TRP A 193 -14.30 -8.45 7.40
N LEU A 194 -13.65 -9.62 7.32
CA LEU A 194 -14.01 -10.77 8.15
C LEU A 194 -13.58 -10.57 9.62
N GLY A 195 -12.60 -9.69 9.87
CA GLY A 195 -12.07 -9.39 11.20
C GLY A 195 -11.14 -10.45 11.77
N PHE A 196 -11.09 -11.66 11.21
CA PHE A 196 -10.14 -12.70 11.61
C PHE A 196 -9.30 -13.15 10.39
N PRO A 197 -7.97 -13.29 10.54
CA PRO A 197 -7.11 -13.70 9.44
C PRO A 197 -7.38 -15.17 9.09
N VAL A 198 -7.68 -15.44 7.82
CA VAL A 198 -7.86 -16.81 7.34
C VAL A 198 -6.47 -17.42 7.15
N PRO A 199 -6.13 -18.60 7.67
CA PRO A 199 -4.80 -19.16 7.45
C PRO A 199 -4.49 -19.39 5.96
N ALA A 200 -3.30 -19.01 5.49
CA ALA A 200 -2.92 -19.06 4.06
C ALA A 200 -2.83 -20.49 3.48
N TRP A 201 -2.73 -21.51 4.34
CA TRP A 201 -2.73 -22.92 3.94
C TRP A 201 -4.13 -23.44 3.59
N LEU A 202 -5.20 -22.78 4.06
CA LEU A 202 -6.56 -23.21 3.82
C LEU A 202 -6.94 -22.99 2.33
N PRO A 203 -7.55 -23.96 1.64
CA PRO A 203 -7.80 -23.89 0.19
C PRO A 203 -9.06 -23.05 -0.17
N THR A 204 -9.24 -21.88 0.45
CA THR A 204 -10.35 -20.96 0.14
C THR A 204 -10.21 -20.36 -1.25
N LYS A 205 -11.32 -19.88 -1.84
CA LYS A 205 -11.29 -19.16 -3.13
C LYS A 205 -10.32 -17.97 -3.08
N GLY A 206 -10.37 -17.16 -2.03
CA GLY A 206 -9.47 -16.01 -1.85
C GLY A 206 -8.00 -16.41 -1.78
N ASN A 207 -7.64 -17.40 -0.95
CA ASN A 207 -6.25 -17.85 -0.85
C ASN A 207 -5.73 -18.44 -2.18
N ARG A 208 -6.57 -19.18 -2.90
CA ARG A 208 -6.20 -19.74 -4.23
C ARG A 208 -6.00 -18.62 -5.25
N THR A 209 -6.89 -17.63 -5.28
CA THR A 209 -6.76 -16.48 -6.19
C THR A 209 -5.52 -15.66 -5.88
N VAL A 210 -5.26 -15.32 -4.61
CA VAL A 210 -4.06 -14.57 -4.21
C VAL A 210 -2.79 -15.34 -4.59
N LYS A 211 -2.73 -16.65 -4.33
CA LYS A 211 -1.60 -17.50 -4.75
C LYS A 211 -1.40 -17.51 -6.28
N ARG A 212 -2.49 -17.60 -7.05
CA ARG A 212 -2.44 -17.55 -8.51
C ARG A 212 -1.91 -16.20 -9.00
N ASN A 213 -2.43 -15.10 -8.47
CA ASN A 213 -2.02 -13.76 -8.86
C ASN A 213 -0.53 -13.51 -8.54
N ILE A 214 -0.04 -13.94 -7.37
CA ILE A 214 1.39 -13.87 -7.02
C ILE A 214 2.24 -14.68 -7.99
N ARG A 215 1.78 -15.89 -8.37
CA ARG A 215 2.47 -16.69 -9.37
C ARG A 215 2.53 -15.97 -10.71
N THR A 216 1.44 -15.35 -11.16
CA THR A 216 1.42 -14.55 -12.39
C THR A 216 2.40 -13.38 -12.33
N LEU A 217 2.50 -12.66 -11.20
CA LEU A 217 3.50 -11.60 -11.02
C LEU A 217 4.93 -12.15 -11.14
N HIS A 218 5.22 -13.30 -10.52
CA HIS A 218 6.53 -13.93 -10.64
C HIS A 218 6.82 -14.39 -12.07
N GLU A 219 5.84 -14.93 -12.79
CA GLU A 219 6.01 -15.38 -14.18
C GLU A 219 6.36 -14.21 -15.12
N VAL A 220 5.84 -13.01 -14.86
CA VAL A 220 6.20 -11.79 -15.61
C VAL A 220 7.56 -11.23 -15.19
N LEU A 221 7.87 -11.22 -13.89
CA LEU A 221 9.10 -10.60 -13.37
C LEU A 221 10.34 -11.48 -13.50
N GLN A 222 10.20 -12.81 -13.49
CA GLN A 222 11.34 -13.72 -13.47
C GLN A 222 12.22 -13.59 -14.73
N PRO A 223 11.69 -13.54 -15.96
CA PRO A 223 12.50 -13.35 -17.16
C PRO A 223 13.28 -12.02 -17.15
N ILE A 224 12.66 -10.96 -16.62
CA ILE A 224 13.29 -9.65 -16.46
C ILE A 224 14.47 -9.76 -15.49
N ILE A 225 14.27 -10.39 -14.33
CA ILE A 225 15.32 -10.59 -13.32
C ILE A 225 16.47 -11.44 -13.88
N ASP A 226 16.15 -12.50 -14.62
CA ASP A 226 17.15 -13.40 -15.19
C ASP A 226 17.99 -12.72 -16.28
N ALA A 227 17.36 -11.88 -17.12
CA ALA A 227 18.07 -11.04 -18.09
C ALA A 227 19.05 -10.07 -17.41
N HIS A 228 18.61 -9.39 -16.35
CA HIS A 228 19.45 -8.46 -15.58
C HIS A 228 20.63 -9.15 -14.91
N ARG A 229 20.45 -10.38 -14.41
CA ARG A 229 21.53 -11.19 -13.83
C ARG A 229 22.54 -11.64 -14.88
N ALA A 230 22.09 -11.93 -16.09
CA ALA A 230 22.97 -12.38 -17.17
C ALA A 230 23.83 -11.25 -17.75
N GLN A 231 23.35 -10.00 -17.72
CA GLN A 231 24.06 -8.84 -18.30
C GLN A 231 24.14 -7.63 -17.34
N PRO A 232 24.83 -7.74 -16.19
CA PRO A 232 24.79 -6.71 -15.14
C PRO A 232 25.31 -5.33 -15.58
N SER A 233 26.22 -5.28 -16.55
CA SER A 233 26.87 -4.04 -17.00
C SER A 233 26.05 -3.19 -17.99
N GLN A 234 24.94 -3.72 -18.51
CA GLN A 234 24.12 -3.02 -19.51
C GLN A 234 22.95 -2.24 -18.90
N HIS A 235 22.53 -2.58 -17.68
CA HIS A 235 21.34 -2.01 -17.06
C HIS A 235 21.70 -0.96 -16.00
N LYS A 236 20.89 0.11 -15.90
CA LYS A 236 21.07 1.21 -14.93
C LYS A 236 19.76 1.58 -14.23
N ASP A 237 18.84 0.63 -14.15
CA ASP A 237 17.49 0.81 -13.62
C ASP A 237 17.41 0.53 -12.11
N LEU A 238 16.19 0.59 -11.56
CA LEU A 238 15.97 0.27 -10.15
C LEU A 238 16.37 -1.16 -9.82
N LEU A 239 16.03 -2.13 -10.67
CA LEU A 239 16.28 -3.52 -10.38
C LEU A 239 17.78 -3.79 -10.24
N THR A 240 18.62 -3.24 -11.12
CA THR A 240 20.08 -3.30 -10.98
C THR A 240 20.53 -2.66 -9.66
N LEU A 241 20.00 -1.49 -9.32
CA LEU A 241 20.34 -0.83 -8.05
C LEU A 241 19.94 -1.67 -6.82
N LEU A 242 18.81 -2.37 -6.86
CA LEU A 242 18.38 -3.27 -5.78
C LEU A 242 19.21 -4.55 -5.73
N MET A 243 19.67 -5.04 -6.88
CA MET A 243 20.55 -6.21 -6.98
C MET A 243 21.97 -5.90 -6.49
N ASP A 244 22.46 -4.69 -6.76
CA ASP A 244 23.78 -4.22 -6.33
C ASP A 244 23.79 -3.69 -4.89
N ALA A 245 22.62 -3.35 -4.35
CA ALA A 245 22.46 -2.85 -2.98
C ALA A 245 22.86 -3.94 -1.96
N SER A 246 24.12 -3.88 -1.53
CA SER A 246 24.61 -4.63 -0.37
C SER A 246 24.40 -3.80 0.90
N ASP A 247 23.98 -4.43 2.01
CA ASP A 247 23.87 -3.74 3.31
C ASP A 247 25.26 -3.23 3.69
N PRO A 248 25.50 -1.92 3.84
CA PRO A 248 26.84 -1.40 4.17
C PRO A 248 27.35 -1.85 5.55
N GLU A 249 26.54 -2.57 6.33
CA GLU A 249 26.89 -3.18 7.62
C GLU A 249 27.20 -4.69 7.55
N THR A 250 27.29 -5.27 6.35
CA THR A 250 27.79 -6.64 6.09
C THR A 250 28.71 -6.67 4.88
#